data_AF-A0A931ZW40-F1
#
_entry.id   AF-A0A931ZW40-F1
#
_cell.length_a   1.000
_cell.length_b   1.000
_cell.length_c   1.000
_cell.angle_alpha   90.00
_cell.angle_beta   90.00
_cell.angle_gamma   90.00
#
_symmetry.space_group_name_H-M   'P 1'
#
loop_
_entity.id
_entity.type
_entity.pdbx_description
1 polymer ?
#
loop_
_entity_poly.entity_id
_entity_poly.type
_entity_poly.pdbx_seq_one_letter_code
_entity_poly.pdbx_strand_id
1 'polypeptide(L)'
;MTPRTFAGTATPPGGPAARASPDAPQTLSAYLLRFWAYADRDASAEVFYLASDSTWQPYVSLSVPRGALLSRPDGTLFASSDSIEISIALDTAWVLVDLQPTGLVFNPLIPARFSISYAGSDPDYNGDGVVDALDSYIEQVLMGLQVRRYPSDPWEPVDAIHSLLDQLFTADLWHFSEYAVSW
;
A
#
# COMPACT_ATOMS: atom_id res chain seq x y z
N MET A 1 -1.75 -5.47 -21.56
CA MET A 1 -1.23 -6.29 -20.45
C MET A 1 -2.41 -6.57 -19.55
N THR A 2 -2.74 -7.83 -19.33
CA THR A 2 -3.86 -8.24 -18.47
C THR A 2 -3.52 -7.99 -17.01
N PRO A 3 -4.44 -7.47 -16.17
CA PRO A 3 -4.26 -7.44 -14.73
C PRO A 3 -3.97 -8.87 -14.27
N ARG A 4 -2.82 -9.10 -13.63
CA ARG A 4 -2.60 -10.36 -12.94
C ARG A 4 -3.25 -10.20 -11.57
N THR A 5 -4.43 -10.78 -11.43
CA THR A 5 -4.93 -11.18 -10.11
C THR A 5 -3.86 -12.07 -9.49
N PHE A 6 -3.51 -11.82 -8.24
CA PHE A 6 -2.54 -12.64 -7.51
C PHE A 6 -2.90 -14.11 -7.67
N ALA A 7 -1.97 -14.91 -8.22
CA ALA A 7 -2.04 -16.35 -8.11
C ALA A 7 -1.68 -16.73 -6.67
N GLY A 8 -2.62 -16.51 -5.75
CA GLY A 8 -2.45 -16.72 -4.32
C GLY A 8 -3.24 -15.70 -3.50
N THR A 9 -4.53 -15.96 -3.31
CA THR A 9 -5.36 -15.55 -2.16
C THR A 9 -5.00 -14.22 -1.46
N ALA A 10 -5.04 -13.10 -2.18
CA ALA A 10 -5.26 -11.82 -1.52
C ALA A 10 -6.70 -11.86 -0.97
N THR A 11 -6.86 -12.39 0.25
CA THR A 11 -8.15 -12.35 0.93
C THR A 11 -8.38 -10.88 1.29
N PRO A 12 -9.51 -10.28 0.89
CA PRO A 12 -9.80 -8.89 1.21
C PRO A 12 -9.72 -8.67 2.73
N PRO A 13 -9.58 -7.40 3.18
CA PRO A 13 -9.86 -7.01 4.55
C PRO A 13 -11.10 -7.75 5.08
N GLY A 14 -11.10 -8.12 6.37
CA GLY A 14 -12.22 -8.86 6.98
C GLY A 14 -13.56 -8.10 6.98
N GLY A 15 -13.58 -6.88 6.42
CA GLY A 15 -14.71 -5.98 6.20
C GLY A 15 -14.69 -5.37 4.79
N PRO A 16 -15.62 -4.45 4.47
CA PRO A 16 -15.64 -3.74 3.19
C PRO A 16 -14.32 -2.98 2.94
N ALA A 17 -13.88 -2.98 1.68
CA ALA A 17 -12.59 -2.42 1.28
C ALA A 17 -12.75 -1.58 0.02
N ALA A 18 -11.85 -0.61 -0.18
CA ALA A 18 -11.86 0.24 -1.35
C ALA A 18 -11.67 -0.63 -2.60
N ARG A 19 -12.52 -0.43 -3.60
CA ARG A 19 -12.49 -1.19 -4.86
C ARG A 19 -12.12 -0.29 -6.02
N ALA A 20 -11.54 -0.87 -7.07
CA ALA A 20 -11.50 -0.17 -8.35
C ALA A 20 -12.91 0.16 -8.82
N SER A 21 -13.10 1.35 -9.39
CA SER A 21 -14.33 1.71 -10.08
C SER A 21 -14.60 0.74 -11.25
N PRO A 22 -15.79 0.13 -11.35
CA PRO A 22 -16.18 -0.75 -12.46
C PRO A 22 -16.09 -0.05 -13.82
N ASP A 23 -16.36 1.25 -13.84
CA ASP A 23 -16.38 2.07 -15.05
C ASP A 23 -15.00 2.61 -15.43
N ALA A 24 -14.01 2.51 -14.53
CA ALA A 24 -12.65 2.98 -14.74
C ALA A 24 -11.60 2.08 -14.04
N PRO A 25 -11.27 0.91 -14.63
CA PRO A 25 -10.21 0.07 -14.11
C PRO A 25 -8.88 0.86 -14.09
N GLN A 26 -8.28 0.93 -12.91
CA GLN A 26 -7.05 1.68 -12.67
C GLN A 26 -5.91 1.18 -13.56
N THR A 27 -5.35 2.07 -14.39
CA THR A 27 -4.14 1.78 -15.17
C THR A 27 -2.92 2.24 -14.37
N LEU A 28 -2.04 1.29 -14.03
CA LEU A 28 -0.82 1.57 -13.28
C LEU A 28 0.43 1.60 -14.16
N SER A 29 1.42 2.38 -13.78
CA SER A 29 2.73 2.43 -14.44
C SER A 29 3.50 1.10 -14.29
N ALA A 30 3.23 0.38 -13.21
CA ALA A 30 3.68 -0.99 -12.97
C ALA A 30 2.71 -1.70 -12.01
N TYR A 31 2.51 -3.00 -12.18
CA TYR A 31 1.75 -3.84 -11.21
C TYR A 31 2.67 -4.61 -10.27
N LEU A 32 3.96 -4.71 -10.63
CA LEU A 32 5.03 -5.27 -9.84
C LEU A 32 6.27 -4.41 -10.07
N LEU A 33 6.80 -3.83 -9.01
CA LEU A 33 8.04 -3.06 -9.02
C LEU A 33 9.06 -3.74 -8.11
N ARG A 34 10.33 -3.75 -8.52
CA ARG A 34 11.44 -4.26 -7.70
C ARG A 34 12.55 -3.24 -7.67
N PHE A 35 13.14 -3.05 -6.51
CA PHE A 35 14.28 -2.16 -6.33
C PHE A 35 15.13 -2.63 -5.15
N TRP A 36 16.38 -2.21 -5.13
CA TRP A 36 17.29 -2.50 -4.03
C TRP A 36 17.21 -1.37 -2.99
N ALA A 37 16.98 -1.74 -1.74
CA ALA A 37 17.23 -0.89 -0.59
C ALA A 37 18.57 -1.24 0.05
N TYR A 38 19.20 -0.24 0.64
CA TYR A 38 20.57 -0.32 1.13
C TYR A 38 20.63 0.21 2.56
N ALA A 39 21.46 -0.39 3.41
CA ALA A 39 21.63 0.08 4.77
C ALA A 39 22.34 1.44 4.86
N ASP A 40 23.21 1.77 3.89
CA ASP A 40 24.08 2.95 3.91
C ASP A 40 23.56 4.19 3.16
N ARG A 41 22.44 4.11 2.45
CA ARG A 41 21.92 5.21 1.63
C ARG A 41 20.40 5.13 1.46
N ASP A 42 19.81 6.24 1.05
CA ASP A 42 18.39 6.33 0.76
C ASP A 42 18.04 5.52 -0.49
N ALA A 43 16.85 4.93 -0.48
CA ALA A 43 16.23 4.30 -1.64
C ALA A 43 14.74 4.65 -1.67
N SER A 44 14.18 4.80 -2.86
CA SER A 44 12.75 5.02 -3.03
C SER A 44 12.22 4.32 -4.27
N ALA A 45 10.92 4.06 -4.25
CA ALA A 45 10.18 3.47 -5.35
C ALA A 45 8.79 4.07 -5.41
N GLU A 46 8.34 4.36 -6.63
CA GLU A 46 7.04 4.97 -6.88
C GLU A 46 6.31 4.23 -8.00
N VAL A 47 5.02 4.00 -7.80
CA VAL A 47 4.09 3.55 -8.82
C VAL A 47 3.05 4.66 -9.00
N PHE A 48 2.68 4.91 -10.25
CA PHE A 48 1.71 5.93 -10.63
C PHE A 48 0.46 5.27 -11.18
N TYR A 49 -0.68 5.93 -11.03
CA TYR A 49 -1.92 5.59 -11.73
C TYR A 49 -2.23 6.66 -12.78
N LEU A 50 -2.91 6.25 -13.85
CA LEU A 50 -3.37 7.16 -14.89
C LEU A 50 -4.77 7.67 -14.51
N ALA A 51 -4.86 8.94 -14.15
CA ALA A 51 -6.12 9.59 -13.80
C ALA A 51 -7.02 9.79 -15.03
N SER A 52 -8.29 10.14 -14.80
CA SER A 52 -9.30 10.33 -15.86
C SER A 52 -8.94 11.44 -16.86
N ASP A 53 -8.16 12.42 -16.44
CA ASP A 53 -7.63 13.50 -17.30
C ASP A 53 -6.36 13.07 -18.08
N SER A 54 -6.01 11.78 -18.04
CA SER A 54 -4.80 11.20 -18.65
C SER A 54 -3.48 11.69 -18.05
N THR A 55 -3.49 12.24 -16.84
CA THR A 55 -2.26 12.57 -16.10
C THR A 55 -1.82 11.40 -15.22
N TRP A 56 -0.50 11.22 -15.11
CA TRP A 56 0.07 10.25 -14.16
C TRP A 56 0.14 10.89 -12.77
N GLN A 57 -0.50 10.25 -11.80
CA GLN A 57 -0.57 10.68 -10.41
C GLN A 57 0.04 9.62 -9.48
N PRO A 58 0.65 9.99 -8.35
CA PRO A 58 1.22 9.02 -7.41
C PRO A 58 0.15 8.05 -6.91
N TYR A 59 0.41 6.75 -7.05
CA TYR A 59 -0.46 5.70 -6.51
C TYR A 59 0.13 5.11 -5.23
N VAL A 60 1.38 4.66 -5.31
CA VAL A 60 2.12 4.09 -4.18
C VAL A 60 3.50 4.71 -4.16
N SER A 61 3.95 5.14 -2.98
CA SER A 61 5.32 5.58 -2.74
C SER A 61 5.88 4.86 -1.54
N LEU A 62 7.12 4.40 -1.66
CA LEU A 62 7.89 3.80 -0.58
C LEU A 62 9.25 4.50 -0.51
N SER A 63 9.54 5.09 0.64
CA SER A 63 10.84 5.69 0.94
C SER A 63 11.51 4.89 2.05
N VAL A 64 12.73 4.44 1.78
CA VAL A 64 13.59 3.73 2.74
C VAL A 64 14.81 4.61 2.98
N PRO A 65 14.81 5.45 4.05
CA PRO A 65 15.94 6.30 4.34
C PRO A 65 17.15 5.48 4.79
N ARG A 66 18.34 6.07 4.66
CA ARG A 66 19.58 5.52 5.19
C ARG A 66 19.41 5.12 6.67
N GLY A 67 19.83 3.91 7.02
CA GLY A 67 19.75 3.39 8.38
C GLY A 67 18.36 2.90 8.80
N ALA A 68 17.40 2.87 7.87
CA ALA A 68 16.07 2.32 8.13
C ALA A 68 16.06 0.79 8.25
N LEU A 69 16.93 0.06 7.55
CA LEU A 69 16.96 -1.41 7.61
C LEU A 69 17.53 -1.87 8.96
N LEU A 70 16.72 -2.59 9.76
CA LEU A 70 17.13 -3.10 11.07
C LEU A 70 17.49 -4.58 11.01
N SER A 71 16.51 -5.44 10.70
CA SER A 71 16.73 -6.89 10.60
C SER A 71 16.01 -7.51 9.42
N ARG A 72 16.63 -8.52 8.82
CA ARG A 72 16.05 -9.36 7.78
C ARG A 72 14.88 -10.20 8.33
N PRO A 73 14.07 -10.82 7.46
CA PRO A 73 12.99 -11.71 7.88
C PRO A 73 13.40 -12.85 8.81
N ASP A 74 14.65 -13.32 8.71
CA ASP A 74 15.22 -14.37 9.57
C ASP A 74 15.73 -13.85 10.94
N GLY A 75 15.59 -12.55 11.20
CA GLY A 75 16.04 -11.90 12.42
C GLY A 75 17.51 -11.44 12.41
N THR A 76 18.27 -11.72 11.35
CA THR A 76 19.66 -11.25 11.26
C THR A 76 19.71 -9.73 11.04
N LEU A 77 20.60 -9.04 11.74
CA LEU A 77 20.76 -7.59 11.63
C LEU A 77 21.44 -7.23 10.31
N PHE A 78 21.05 -6.09 9.72
CA PHE A 78 21.73 -5.53 8.57
C PHE A 78 23.09 -4.93 8.97
N ALA A 79 24.15 -5.30 8.24
CA ALA A 79 25.42 -4.58 8.31
C ALA A 79 25.41 -3.34 7.40
N SER A 80 26.34 -2.40 7.61
CA SER A 80 26.33 -1.12 6.88
C SER A 80 26.43 -1.26 5.36
N SER A 81 27.07 -2.30 4.83
CA SER A 81 27.18 -2.54 3.37
C SER A 81 26.06 -3.41 2.80
N ASP A 82 25.11 -3.83 3.63
CA ASP A 82 24.08 -4.76 3.21
C ASP A 82 23.00 -4.08 2.37
N SER A 83 22.39 -4.88 1.51
CA SER A 83 21.21 -4.53 0.75
C SER A 83 20.18 -5.65 0.79
N ILE A 84 18.97 -5.32 0.37
CA ILE A 84 17.90 -6.27 0.13
C ILE A 84 17.06 -5.82 -1.06
N GLU A 85 16.65 -6.79 -1.90
CA GLU A 85 15.68 -6.52 -2.95
C GLU A 85 14.29 -6.44 -2.31
N ILE A 86 13.60 -5.34 -2.57
CA ILE A 86 12.23 -5.10 -2.16
C ILE A 86 11.35 -5.24 -3.38
N SER A 87 10.19 -5.88 -3.24
CA SER A 87 9.15 -5.87 -4.27
C SER A 87 7.85 -5.30 -3.77
N ILE A 88 7.20 -4.53 -4.63
CA ILE A 88 5.88 -3.92 -4.43
C ILE A 88 4.96 -4.54 -5.48
N ALA A 89 3.99 -5.33 -5.05
CA ALA A 89 2.97 -5.91 -5.93
C ALA A 89 1.60 -5.29 -5.60
N LEU A 90 0.83 -4.97 -6.64
CA LEU A 90 -0.39 -4.17 -6.49
C LEU A 90 -1.62 -4.94 -6.99
N ASP A 91 -2.65 -5.00 -6.16
CA ASP A 91 -3.99 -5.46 -6.54
C ASP A 91 -4.90 -4.23 -6.72
N THR A 92 -5.20 -3.91 -7.97
CA THR A 92 -6.08 -2.77 -8.27
C THR A 92 -7.54 -3.06 -7.96
N ALA A 93 -7.97 -4.32 -7.81
CA ALA A 93 -9.35 -4.62 -7.47
C ALA A 93 -9.71 -4.19 -6.04
N TRP A 94 -8.74 -4.12 -5.13
CA TRP A 94 -8.95 -3.94 -3.69
C TRP A 94 -8.07 -2.89 -3.02
N VAL A 95 -7.45 -1.98 -3.79
CA VAL A 95 -6.47 -0.97 -3.31
C VAL A 95 -5.52 -1.60 -2.27
N LEU A 96 -4.88 -2.70 -2.69
CA LEU A 96 -4.06 -3.55 -1.85
C LEU A 96 -2.64 -3.63 -2.39
N VAL A 97 -1.67 -3.59 -1.48
CA VAL A 97 -0.24 -3.70 -1.76
C VAL A 97 0.37 -4.84 -0.98
N ASP A 98 1.12 -5.70 -1.66
CA ASP A 98 2.01 -6.67 -1.04
C ASP A 98 3.45 -6.17 -1.11
N LEU A 99 4.05 -5.96 0.07
CA LEU A 99 5.45 -5.57 0.23
C LEU A 99 6.28 -6.78 0.65
N GLN A 100 7.26 -7.12 -0.16
CA GLN A 100 8.18 -8.23 0.09
C GLN A 100 9.62 -7.73 0.26
N PRO A 101 10.44 -8.43 1.07
CA PRO A 101 10.11 -9.68 1.75
C PRO A 101 9.34 -9.46 3.06
N THR A 102 8.27 -10.23 3.26
CA THR A 102 7.49 -10.23 4.50
C THR A 102 8.41 -10.45 5.71
N GLY A 103 8.20 -9.67 6.77
CA GLY A 103 8.96 -9.78 8.00
C GLY A 103 10.30 -9.04 8.00
N LEU A 104 10.67 -8.33 6.92
CA LEU A 104 11.69 -7.28 7.00
C LEU A 104 11.28 -6.27 8.08
N VAL A 105 12.21 -5.88 8.95
CA VAL A 105 11.95 -4.95 10.06
C VAL A 105 12.74 -3.65 9.86
N PHE A 106 12.07 -2.52 10.10
CA PHE A 106 12.69 -1.20 10.06
C PHE A 106 13.09 -0.70 11.44
N ASN A 107 14.07 0.19 11.45
CA ASN A 107 14.56 0.87 12.62
C ASN A 107 13.47 1.83 13.14
N PRO A 108 13.00 1.69 14.39
CA PRO A 108 11.91 2.50 14.91
C PRO A 108 12.26 3.99 15.05
N LEU A 109 13.55 4.34 15.06
CA LEU A 109 14.02 5.73 15.11
C LEU A 109 14.13 6.37 13.73
N ILE A 110 14.17 5.56 12.67
CA ILE A 110 14.32 6.00 11.27
C ILE A 110 13.48 5.06 10.39
N PRO A 111 12.14 5.07 10.51
CA PRO A 111 11.30 4.12 9.79
C PRO A 111 11.32 4.38 8.28
N ALA A 112 11.01 3.34 7.51
CA ALA A 112 10.58 3.56 6.13
C ALA A 112 9.22 4.25 6.12
N ARG A 113 8.92 5.00 5.07
CA ARG A 113 7.63 5.67 4.89
C ARG A 113 6.92 5.14 3.66
N PHE A 114 5.63 4.88 3.83
CA PHE A 114 4.76 4.37 2.79
C PHE A 114 3.55 5.26 2.62
N SER A 115 3.16 5.46 1.36
CA SER A 115 1.92 6.13 1.00
C SER A 115 1.16 5.32 -0.04
N ILE A 116 -0.16 5.28 0.10
CA ILE A 116 -1.08 4.63 -0.83
C ILE A 116 -2.27 5.54 -1.12
N SER A 117 -2.55 5.77 -2.40
CA SER A 117 -3.69 6.55 -2.86
C SER A 117 -4.88 5.64 -3.12
N TYR A 118 -6.06 6.13 -2.76
CA TYR A 118 -7.35 5.56 -3.12
C TYR A 118 -8.13 6.47 -4.07
N ALA A 119 -7.51 7.51 -4.64
CA ALA A 119 -8.17 8.47 -5.54
C ALA A 119 -8.78 7.85 -6.80
N GLY A 120 -8.32 6.64 -7.13
CA GLY A 120 -8.82 5.85 -8.25
C GLY A 120 -9.92 4.83 -7.89
N SER A 121 -10.36 4.80 -6.64
CA SER A 121 -11.39 3.86 -6.17
C SER A 121 -12.79 4.29 -6.60
N ASP A 122 -13.72 3.34 -6.56
CA ASP A 122 -15.14 3.64 -6.67
C ASP A 122 -15.59 4.54 -5.51
N PRO A 123 -16.13 5.74 -5.76
CA PRO A 123 -16.66 6.59 -4.70
C PRO A 123 -17.96 6.05 -4.07
N ASP A 124 -18.61 5.06 -4.69
CA ASP A 124 -19.70 4.28 -4.07
C ASP A 124 -19.11 3.21 -3.14
N TYR A 125 -18.71 3.63 -1.94
CA TYR A 125 -18.05 2.76 -0.97
C TYR A 125 -19.02 1.74 -0.38
N ASN A 126 -20.28 2.12 -0.16
CA ASN A 126 -21.25 1.20 0.40
C ASN A 126 -21.80 0.19 -0.66
N GLY A 127 -21.61 0.48 -1.95
CA GLY A 127 -22.01 -0.36 -3.08
C GLY A 127 -23.51 -0.38 -3.36
N ASP A 128 -24.24 0.66 -2.97
CA ASP A 128 -25.70 0.77 -3.15
C ASP A 128 -26.11 1.41 -4.49
N GLY A 129 -25.12 1.86 -5.27
CA GLY A 129 -25.29 2.47 -6.59
C GLY A 129 -25.45 3.99 -6.56
N VAL A 130 -25.35 4.65 -5.40
CA VAL A 130 -25.52 6.09 -5.25
C VAL A 130 -24.43 6.68 -4.35
N VAL A 131 -23.61 7.57 -4.90
CA VAL A 131 -22.63 8.33 -4.11
C VAL A 131 -23.35 9.38 -3.28
N ASP A 132 -23.41 9.20 -1.96
CA ASP A 132 -24.13 10.09 -1.05
C ASP A 132 -23.41 10.41 0.28
N ALA A 133 -24.17 10.87 1.27
CA ALA A 133 -23.64 11.25 2.58
C ALA A 133 -23.08 10.05 3.37
N LEU A 134 -23.55 8.83 3.10
CA LEU A 134 -23.04 7.62 3.72
C LEU A 134 -21.64 7.27 3.19
N ASP A 135 -21.39 7.40 1.89
CA ASP A 135 -20.04 7.25 1.33
C ASP A 135 -19.09 8.30 1.87
N SER A 136 -19.56 9.55 1.97
CA SER A 136 -18.79 10.63 2.59
C SER A 136 -18.44 10.32 4.05
N TYR A 137 -19.36 9.71 4.80
CA TYR A 137 -19.11 9.29 6.19
C TYR A 137 -18.12 8.12 6.26
N ILE A 138 -18.23 7.15 5.36
CA ILE A 138 -17.28 6.04 5.24
C ILE A 138 -15.88 6.60 5.01
N GLU A 139 -15.70 7.44 3.99
CA GLU A 139 -14.40 8.04 3.66
C GLU A 139 -13.86 8.84 4.84
N GLN A 140 -14.64 9.74 5.42
CA GLN A 140 -14.13 10.67 6.43
C GLN A 140 -13.91 10.07 7.81
N VAL A 141 -14.61 8.99 8.16
CA VAL A 141 -14.71 8.52 9.55
C VAL A 141 -14.31 7.06 9.72
N LEU A 142 -14.63 6.19 8.75
CA LEU A 142 -14.42 4.75 8.91
C LEU A 142 -13.19 4.25 8.15
N MET A 143 -12.90 4.84 7.00
CA MET A 143 -11.81 4.42 6.13
C MET A 143 -10.46 4.58 6.81
N GLY A 144 -9.65 3.53 6.74
CA GLY A 144 -8.31 3.52 7.29
C GLY A 144 -7.36 2.62 6.51
N LEU A 145 -6.09 2.70 6.86
CA LEU A 145 -5.06 1.79 6.39
C LEU A 145 -5.00 0.58 7.31
N GLN A 146 -5.07 -0.62 6.76
CA GLN A 146 -4.90 -1.87 7.48
C GLN A 146 -3.64 -2.59 7.02
N VAL A 147 -3.05 -3.38 7.91
CA VAL A 147 -1.91 -4.26 7.64
C VAL A 147 -2.25 -5.70 8.01
N ARG A 148 -1.70 -6.65 7.26
CA ARG A 148 -1.72 -8.07 7.61
C ARG A 148 -0.39 -8.70 7.25
N ARG A 149 0.22 -9.40 8.21
CA ARG A 149 1.56 -9.96 8.03
C ARG A 149 1.58 -11.16 7.08
N TYR A 150 0.68 -12.11 7.27
CA TYR A 150 0.50 -13.26 6.38
C TYR A 150 -0.96 -13.42 5.98
N PRO A 151 -1.29 -14.03 4.83
CA PRO A 151 -2.69 -14.17 4.37
C PRO A 151 -3.68 -14.80 5.36
N SER A 152 -3.19 -15.59 6.33
CA SER A 152 -3.98 -16.21 7.40
C SER A 152 -4.18 -15.36 8.64
N ASP A 153 -3.43 -14.27 8.79
CA ASP A 153 -3.47 -13.40 9.97
C ASP A 153 -4.71 -12.49 9.92
N PRO A 154 -5.18 -11.96 11.06
CA PRO A 154 -6.16 -10.89 11.03
C PRO A 154 -5.56 -9.61 10.42
N TRP A 155 -6.42 -8.78 9.85
CA TRP A 155 -6.07 -7.41 9.49
C TRP A 155 -6.08 -6.53 10.75
N GLU A 156 -5.09 -5.65 10.85
CA GLU A 156 -4.89 -4.75 11.98
C GLU A 156 -4.77 -3.30 11.50
N PRO A 157 -5.30 -2.32 12.26
CA PRO A 157 -5.22 -0.92 11.86
C PRO A 157 -3.79 -0.40 11.92
N VAL A 158 -3.44 0.44 10.96
CA VAL A 158 -2.17 1.16 10.90
C VAL A 158 -2.43 2.61 11.32
N ASP A 159 -1.59 3.15 12.20
CA ASP A 159 -1.58 4.58 12.49
C ASP A 159 -1.05 5.33 11.25
N ALA A 160 -1.97 5.98 10.53
CA ALA A 160 -1.71 6.62 9.27
C ALA A 160 -2.34 8.01 9.22
N ILE A 161 -1.65 8.94 8.58
CA ILE A 161 -2.20 10.25 8.24
C ILE A 161 -3.10 10.06 7.02
N HIS A 162 -4.38 10.44 7.15
CA HIS A 162 -5.36 10.43 6.07
C HIS A 162 -5.54 11.83 5.49
N SER A 163 -5.14 12.03 4.24
CA SER A 163 -5.46 13.22 3.47
C SER A 163 -6.70 12.96 2.62
N LEU A 164 -7.82 13.58 2.98
CA LEU A 164 -9.06 13.55 2.19
C LEU A 164 -8.91 14.34 0.88
N LEU A 165 -8.09 15.40 0.88
CA LEU A 165 -7.88 16.22 -0.31
C LEU A 165 -7.11 15.46 -1.39
N ASP A 166 -6.07 14.73 -0.98
CA ASP A 166 -5.21 13.96 -1.89
C ASP A 166 -5.67 12.51 -2.03
N GLN A 167 -6.70 12.11 -1.29
CA GLN A 167 -7.20 10.74 -1.17
C GLN A 167 -6.06 9.74 -0.97
N LEU A 168 -5.29 9.99 0.10
CA LEU A 168 -4.00 9.37 0.35
C LEU A 168 -3.86 9.01 1.84
N PHE A 169 -3.39 7.79 2.11
CA PHE A 169 -2.87 7.41 3.43
C PHE A 169 -1.35 7.45 3.41
N THR A 170 -0.74 7.97 4.48
CA THR A 170 0.71 7.94 4.70
C THR A 170 1.01 7.39 6.08
N ALA A 171 1.89 6.39 6.16
CA ALA A 171 2.29 5.76 7.40
C ALA A 171 3.80 5.52 7.46
N ASP A 172 4.34 5.52 8.68
CA ASP A 172 5.65 4.95 8.94
C ASP A 172 5.52 3.42 9.02
N LEU A 173 6.43 2.70 8.36
CA LEU A 173 6.45 1.25 8.30
C LEU A 173 7.44 0.68 9.30
N TRP A 174 6.96 -0.23 10.13
CA TRP A 174 7.77 -0.99 11.08
C TRP A 174 8.21 -2.35 10.51
N HIS A 175 7.41 -2.91 9.60
CA HIS A 175 7.70 -4.16 8.92
C HIS A 175 7.08 -4.23 7.54
N PHE A 176 7.51 -5.17 6.71
CA PHE A 176 6.86 -5.48 5.43
C PHE A 176 5.86 -6.64 5.54
N SER A 177 4.75 -6.46 4.85
CA SER A 177 3.48 -7.17 4.99
C SER A 177 2.53 -6.74 3.87
N GLU A 178 1.29 -7.23 3.88
CA GLU A 178 0.21 -6.74 3.03
C GLU A 178 -0.43 -5.48 3.66
N TYR A 179 -0.78 -4.50 2.83
CA TYR A 179 -1.47 -3.27 3.22
C TYR A 179 -2.70 -3.05 2.34
N ALA A 180 -3.79 -2.57 2.92
CA ALA A 180 -5.03 -2.30 2.19
C ALA A 180 -5.80 -1.11 2.78
N VAL A 181 -6.60 -0.43 1.95
CA VAL A 181 -7.54 0.62 2.39
C VAL A 181 -8.92 0.01 2.61
N SER A 182 -9.47 0.12 3.83
CA SER A 182 -10.75 -0.52 4.20
C SER A 182 -11.47 0.12 5.38
N TRP A 183 -12.70 -0.34 5.68
CA TRP A 183 -13.55 0.11 6.80
C TRP A 183 -14.48 -0.99 7.34
#